data_AF-A0A1S3VIW2-F1
#
_entry.id   AF-A0A1S3VIW2-F1
#
_cell.length_a   1.000
_cell.length_b   1.000
_cell.length_c   1.000
_cell.angle_alpha   90.00
_cell.angle_beta   90.00
_cell.angle_gamma   90.00
#
_symmetry.space_group_name_H-M   'P 1'
#
loop_
_entity.id
_entity.type
_entity.pdbx_description
1 polymer ?
#
loop_
_entity_poly.entity_id
_entity_poly.type
_entity_poly.pdbx_seq_one_letter_code
_entity_poly.pdbx_strand_id
1 'polypeptide(L)'
;MVVLSNKIERDQLKPGDHIYSWRQAYIYAHHGIYIGEEMVIHFTRGSGQETGTWKILDRLRISSSPLHNTCPNCGDQTRSDGVIRSCLDCFLSGYDLYLFEYGVSPALFLAEARGGTCTIASSDPTEDVVHRALFLLENGFGGYNVFKNNCEDFAIYCKTGLLVLTNIGVGRSGQASSWLAVGSALVSSSLRFMTTGFGGPALVGCGMYCVSRYVSDIGVRSDAVKVQVEKITDLFKED
;
A
#
# COMPACT_ATOMS: atom_id res chain seq x y z
N MET A 1 12.89 20.80 -13.35
CA MET A 1 11.98 19.63 -13.30
C MET A 1 12.29 18.93 -11.98
N VAL A 2 11.55 19.26 -10.93
CA VAL A 2 11.79 18.66 -9.60
C VAL A 2 11.15 17.27 -9.68
N VAL A 3 11.98 16.25 -9.83
CA VAL A 3 11.56 14.88 -9.54
C VAL A 3 11.69 14.77 -8.03
N LEU A 4 10.59 14.99 -7.30
CA LEU A 4 10.52 14.77 -5.85
C LEU A 4 10.64 13.26 -5.67
N SER A 5 11.86 12.78 -5.47
CA SER A 5 12.05 11.39 -5.12
C SER A 5 11.79 11.25 -3.63
N ASN A 6 10.85 10.39 -3.26
CA ASN A 6 10.62 9.98 -1.88
C ASN A 6 11.78 9.16 -1.29
N LYS A 7 12.88 8.97 -2.04
CA LYS A 7 14.04 8.19 -1.60
C LYS A 7 14.69 8.92 -0.42
N ILE A 8 14.96 8.18 0.65
CA ILE A 8 15.61 8.69 1.85
C ILE A 8 16.81 7.83 2.23
N GLU A 9 17.74 8.42 2.97
CA GLU A 9 18.84 7.72 3.61
C GLU A 9 18.39 7.15 4.98
N ARG A 10 19.09 6.12 5.47
CA ARG A 10 18.70 5.40 6.70
C ARG A 10 18.73 6.27 7.95
N ASP A 11 19.63 7.25 8.00
CA ASP A 11 19.79 8.17 9.12
C ASP A 11 18.63 9.17 9.27
N GLN A 12 17.81 9.30 8.23
CA GLN A 12 16.61 10.14 8.23
C GLN A 12 15.40 9.45 8.87
N LEU A 13 15.47 8.12 9.07
CA LEU A 13 14.36 7.33 9.59
C LEU A 13 14.01 7.66 11.04
N LYS A 14 12.71 7.76 11.30
CA LYS A 14 12.14 7.96 12.63
C LYS A 14 11.08 6.90 12.93
N PRO A 15 11.00 6.39 14.17
CA PRO A 15 9.91 5.52 14.57
C PRO A 15 8.55 6.11 14.14
N GLY A 16 7.66 5.27 13.63
CA GLY A 16 6.37 5.68 13.07
C GLY A 16 6.40 6.10 11.60
N ASP A 17 7.56 6.11 10.93
CA ASP A 17 7.65 6.34 9.50
C ASP A 17 7.00 5.19 8.72
N HIS A 18 6.14 5.54 7.77
CA HIS A 18 5.66 4.60 6.76
C HIS A 18 6.67 4.58 5.62
N ILE A 19 7.39 3.48 5.54
CA ILE A 19 8.40 3.26 4.52
C ILE A 19 7.89 2.30 3.46
N TYR A 20 8.41 2.46 2.26
CA TYR A 20 8.16 1.50 1.20
C TYR A 20 9.41 1.30 0.36
N SER A 21 9.38 0.22 -0.40
CA SER A 21 10.49 -0.12 -1.28
C SER A 21 9.96 -0.77 -2.54
N TRP A 22 10.35 -0.23 -3.69
CA TRP A 22 9.94 -0.74 -4.99
C TRP A 22 10.56 -2.13 -5.25
N ARG A 23 9.76 -3.03 -5.80
CA ARG A 23 10.12 -4.40 -6.16
C ARG A 23 9.83 -4.62 -7.64
N GLN A 24 10.48 -5.63 -8.22
CA GLN A 24 10.18 -6.17 -9.55
C GLN A 24 10.07 -5.06 -10.63
N ALA A 25 11.11 -4.24 -10.76
CA ALA A 25 11.15 -3.12 -11.71
C ALA A 25 10.00 -2.10 -11.55
N TYR A 26 9.69 -1.71 -10.30
CA TYR A 26 8.71 -0.68 -9.94
C TYR A 26 7.24 -1.02 -10.20
N ILE A 27 6.90 -2.30 -10.36
CA ILE A 27 5.51 -2.74 -10.55
C ILE A 27 4.75 -2.93 -9.23
N TYR A 28 5.49 -3.03 -8.12
CA TYR A 28 4.97 -3.26 -6.78
C TYR A 28 5.84 -2.49 -5.79
N ALA A 29 5.24 -1.80 -4.84
CA ALA A 29 5.94 -1.31 -3.66
C ALA A 29 5.51 -2.14 -2.44
N HIS A 30 6.50 -2.60 -1.67
CA HIS A 30 6.25 -3.25 -0.39
C HIS A 30 6.32 -2.22 0.73
N HIS A 31 5.32 -2.22 1.60
CA HIS A 31 5.09 -1.16 2.60
C HIS A 31 5.25 -1.69 4.03
N GLY A 32 5.70 -0.84 4.94
CA GLY A 32 5.86 -1.18 6.35
C GLY A 32 5.96 0.07 7.23
N ILE A 33 5.84 -0.15 8.54
CA ILE A 33 6.03 0.87 9.57
C ILE A 33 7.38 0.62 10.24
N TYR A 34 8.27 1.61 10.16
CA TYR A 34 9.52 1.59 10.89
C TYR A 34 9.24 1.85 12.38
N ILE A 35 9.78 1.01 13.26
CA ILE A 35 9.54 1.10 14.71
C ILE A 35 10.79 1.49 15.53
N GLY A 36 11.89 1.80 14.85
CA GLY A 36 13.19 2.05 15.48
C GLY A 36 14.11 0.84 15.45
N GLU A 37 15.37 1.04 15.83
CA GLU A 37 16.40 -0.01 15.95
C GLU A 37 16.58 -0.89 14.69
N GLU A 38 16.47 -0.29 13.50
CA GLU A 38 16.49 -1.03 12.23
C GLU A 38 15.39 -2.08 12.09
N MET A 39 14.26 -1.93 12.80
CA MET A 39 13.14 -2.88 12.76
C MET A 39 11.91 -2.29 12.08
N VAL A 40 11.20 -3.15 11.35
CA VAL A 40 10.02 -2.81 10.56
C VAL A 40 8.91 -3.81 10.85
N ILE A 41 7.69 -3.31 11.06
CA ILE A 41 6.46 -4.12 11.09
C ILE A 41 5.76 -3.96 9.75
N HIS A 42 5.41 -5.07 9.12
CA HIS A 42 4.83 -5.06 7.79
C HIS A 42 3.88 -6.24 7.59
N PHE A 43 2.91 -6.06 6.70
CA PHE A 43 1.90 -7.07 6.39
C PHE A 43 2.30 -7.85 5.15
N THR A 44 2.28 -9.18 5.24
CA THR A 44 2.83 -10.08 4.22
C THR A 44 1.86 -11.19 3.88
N ARG A 45 2.00 -11.71 2.66
CA ARG A 45 1.26 -12.89 2.20
C ARG A 45 2.08 -14.15 2.50
N GLY A 46 1.49 -15.09 3.24
CA GLY A 46 2.08 -16.40 3.48
C GLY A 46 2.28 -17.22 2.22
N SER A 47 3.28 -18.09 2.23
CA SER A 47 3.61 -19.01 1.12
C SER A 47 2.60 -20.16 0.89
N GLY A 48 1.39 -20.11 1.45
CA GLY A 48 0.45 -21.24 1.47
C GLY A 48 -1.03 -20.93 1.20
N GLN A 49 -1.41 -19.68 0.88
CA GLN A 49 -2.82 -19.34 0.66
C GLN A 49 -3.17 -19.35 -0.85
N GLU A 50 -3.35 -20.55 -1.40
CA GLU A 50 -3.83 -20.75 -2.78
C GLU A 50 -5.33 -20.36 -2.91
N THR A 51 -5.64 -19.08 -3.05
CA THR A 51 -6.97 -18.66 -3.51
C THR A 51 -6.95 -18.62 -5.03
N GLY A 52 -7.56 -19.64 -5.64
CA GLY A 52 -7.59 -19.87 -7.07
C GLY A 52 -8.11 -18.67 -7.85
N THR A 53 -7.21 -18.01 -8.58
CA THR A 53 -7.48 -17.39 -9.90
C THR A 53 -6.17 -17.12 -10.65
N TRP A 54 -4.97 -17.14 -10.05
CA TRP A 54 -3.79 -16.73 -10.84
C TRP A 54 -2.43 -17.37 -10.48
N LYS A 55 -2.18 -18.56 -11.06
CA LYS A 55 -0.88 -19.26 -11.13
C LYS A 55 0.26 -18.46 -11.80
N ILE A 56 -0.02 -17.31 -12.45
CA ILE A 56 0.99 -16.55 -13.20
C ILE A 56 1.68 -15.48 -12.33
N LEU A 57 1.03 -14.97 -11.27
CA LEU A 57 1.65 -14.11 -10.25
C LEU A 57 2.46 -14.95 -9.24
N ASP A 58 2.10 -16.22 -9.03
CA ASP A 58 2.91 -17.19 -8.27
C ASP A 58 4.27 -17.45 -8.91
N ARG A 59 4.37 -17.42 -10.25
CA ARG A 59 5.66 -17.48 -10.96
C ARG A 59 6.52 -16.23 -10.77
N LEU A 60 5.93 -15.10 -10.35
CA LEU A 60 6.63 -13.83 -10.19
C LEU A 60 7.20 -13.61 -8.78
N ARG A 61 7.14 -14.61 -7.87
CA ARG A 61 7.68 -14.51 -6.50
C ARG A 61 7.36 -13.17 -5.83
N ILE A 62 6.08 -12.77 -5.80
CA ILE A 62 5.58 -11.61 -5.04
C ILE A 62 5.52 -11.93 -3.53
N SER A 63 6.43 -12.79 -3.08
CA SER A 63 6.68 -13.05 -1.68
C SER A 63 7.62 -11.96 -1.19
N SER A 64 7.16 -11.16 -0.25
CA SER A 64 7.98 -10.23 0.52
C SER A 64 8.90 -10.95 1.52
N SER A 65 8.77 -12.27 1.64
CA SER A 65 9.54 -13.08 2.58
C SER A 65 10.89 -13.46 1.96
N PRO A 66 12.02 -13.17 2.64
CA PRO A 66 13.33 -13.56 2.17
C PRO A 66 13.42 -15.08 2.03
N LEU A 67 13.99 -15.55 0.93
CA LEU A 67 14.57 -16.89 0.84
C LEU A 67 15.88 -16.90 1.66
N HIS A 68 15.82 -16.60 2.96
CA HIS A 68 16.99 -16.60 3.83
C HIS A 68 16.58 -16.94 5.25
N ASN A 69 16.60 -18.24 5.55
CA ASN A 69 16.29 -18.84 6.86
C ASN A 69 17.39 -18.56 7.91
N THR A 70 18.13 -17.45 7.81
CA THR A 70 19.39 -17.24 8.56
C THR A 70 19.71 -15.76 8.82
N CYS A 71 18.72 -14.86 8.84
CA CYS A 71 18.97 -13.50 9.30
C CYS A 71 19.17 -13.51 10.82
N PRO A 72 20.36 -13.13 11.34
CA PRO A 72 20.62 -13.16 12.79
C PRO A 72 19.72 -12.19 13.57
N ASN A 73 19.27 -11.10 12.94
CA ASN A 73 18.40 -10.09 13.56
C ASN A 73 16.92 -10.49 13.55
N CYS A 74 16.51 -11.39 12.65
CA CYS A 74 15.11 -11.80 12.54
C CYS A 74 14.80 -13.15 13.20
N GLY A 75 15.81 -13.98 13.45
CA GLY A 75 15.62 -15.36 13.93
C GLY A 75 14.88 -16.26 12.94
N ASP A 76 14.45 -17.43 13.42
CA ASP A 76 13.63 -18.37 12.65
C ASP A 76 12.19 -17.85 12.51
N GLN A 77 11.90 -17.21 11.37
CA GLN A 77 10.54 -16.74 11.04
C GLN A 77 9.66 -17.92 10.57
N THR A 78 9.15 -18.71 11.52
CA THR A 78 8.25 -19.84 11.26
C THR A 78 6.87 -19.40 10.74
N ARG A 79 6.48 -18.14 11.00
CA ARG A 79 5.28 -17.49 10.45
C ARG A 79 5.70 -16.37 9.51
N SER A 80 5.49 -16.58 8.22
CA SER A 80 5.80 -15.61 7.16
C SER A 80 4.54 -14.99 6.55
N ASP A 81 3.43 -15.10 7.27
CA ASP A 81 2.09 -14.71 6.84
C ASP A 81 1.44 -13.79 7.87
N GLY A 82 0.71 -12.80 7.38
CA GLY A 82 0.07 -11.81 8.24
C GLY A 82 1.01 -10.67 8.61
N VAL A 83 0.77 -10.06 9.77
CA VAL A 83 1.59 -8.95 10.27
C VAL A 83 2.82 -9.53 10.93
N ILE A 84 4.00 -9.19 10.43
CA ILE A 84 5.28 -9.72 10.90
C ILE A 84 6.24 -8.57 11.22
N ARG A 85 7.30 -8.91 11.97
CA ARG A 85 8.40 -8.01 12.30
C ARG A 85 9.69 -8.53 11.67
N SER A 86 10.41 -7.67 10.96
CA SER A 86 11.71 -7.99 10.36
C SER A 86 12.71 -6.85 10.54
N CYS A 87 13.99 -7.11 10.30
CA CYS A 87 14.98 -6.03 10.19
C CYS A 87 14.82 -5.29 8.85
N LEU A 88 15.34 -4.07 8.80
CA LEU A 88 15.26 -3.18 7.65
C LEU A 88 15.87 -3.82 6.40
N ASP A 89 16.98 -4.56 6.53
CA ASP A 89 17.61 -5.25 5.40
C ASP A 89 16.71 -6.33 4.80
N CYS A 90 16.07 -7.14 5.65
CA CYS A 90 15.12 -8.16 5.21
C CYS A 90 13.88 -7.53 4.56
N PHE A 91 13.37 -6.44 5.14
CA PHE A 91 12.29 -5.66 4.56
C PHE A 91 12.68 -5.14 3.17
N LEU A 92 13.86 -4.51 3.03
CA LEU A 92 14.34 -3.91 1.80
C LEU A 92 14.73 -4.93 0.73
N SER A 93 15.21 -6.11 1.11
CA SER A 93 15.63 -7.17 0.18
C SER A 93 16.63 -6.68 -0.90
N GLY A 94 17.53 -5.76 -0.51
CA GLY A 94 18.54 -5.17 -1.40
C GLY A 94 18.03 -4.04 -2.32
N TYR A 95 16.79 -3.59 -2.16
CA TYR A 95 16.22 -2.46 -2.91
C TYR A 95 16.30 -1.14 -2.12
N ASP A 96 16.02 -0.03 -2.82
CA ASP A 96 16.04 1.33 -2.27
C ASP A 96 14.95 1.60 -1.24
N LEU A 97 15.26 2.45 -0.26
CA LEU A 97 14.36 2.90 0.80
C LEU A 97 13.64 4.19 0.40
N TYR A 98 12.32 4.22 0.59
CA TYR A 98 11.49 5.39 0.31
C TYR A 98 10.55 5.69 1.48
N LEU A 99 10.23 6.98 1.67
CA LEU A 99 9.28 7.47 2.66
C LEU A 99 7.92 7.75 2.01
N PHE A 100 6.85 7.25 2.61
CA PHE A 100 5.49 7.57 2.17
C PHE A 100 5.05 8.92 2.73
N GLU A 101 4.52 9.80 1.89
CA GLU A 101 4.13 11.16 2.29
C GLU A 101 2.65 11.26 2.68
N TYR A 102 2.37 12.03 3.73
CA TYR A 102 1.03 12.29 4.25
C TYR A 102 0.71 13.78 4.20
N GLY A 103 -0.57 14.13 4.09
CA GLY A 103 -1.04 15.51 4.09
C GLY A 103 -0.59 16.30 2.86
N VAL A 104 -0.34 15.63 1.74
CA VAL A 104 0.10 16.30 0.52
C VAL A 104 -1.03 17.09 -0.12
N SER A 105 -0.70 18.18 -0.82
CA SER A 105 -1.72 18.93 -1.57
C SER A 105 -2.32 18.07 -2.70
N PRO A 106 -3.60 18.27 -3.08
CA PRO A 106 -4.19 17.58 -4.22
C PRO A 106 -3.39 17.70 -5.52
N ALA A 107 -2.75 18.85 -5.75
CA ALA A 107 -1.90 19.07 -6.92
C ALA A 107 -0.66 18.15 -6.91
N LEU A 108 0.00 18.01 -5.76
CA LEU A 108 1.14 17.11 -5.61
C LEU A 108 0.70 15.65 -5.77
N PHE A 109 -0.40 15.28 -5.11
CA PHE A 109 -0.97 13.93 -5.17
C PHE A 109 -1.30 13.47 -6.59
N LEU A 110 -1.81 14.39 -7.43
CA LEU A 110 -2.12 14.13 -8.83
C LEU A 110 -0.90 14.22 -9.76
N ALA A 111 0.12 15.00 -9.38
CA ALA A 111 1.38 15.06 -10.12
C ALA A 111 2.19 13.75 -9.99
N GLU A 112 2.06 13.06 -8.86
CA GLU A 112 2.68 11.76 -8.63
C GLU A 112 2.02 10.66 -9.48
N ALA A 113 2.64 10.33 -10.61
CA ALA A 113 2.07 9.39 -11.58
C ALA A 113 1.86 7.97 -11.05
N ARG A 114 2.55 7.57 -9.96
CA ARG A 114 2.45 6.23 -9.36
C ARG A 114 1.70 6.27 -8.05
N GLY A 115 0.76 5.34 -7.87
CA GLY A 115 0.03 5.17 -6.61
C GLY A 115 0.91 4.51 -5.54
N GLY A 116 0.51 4.60 -4.28
CA GLY A 116 1.25 4.00 -3.18
C GLY A 116 2.52 4.76 -2.78
N THR A 117 2.58 6.07 -2.97
CA THR A 117 3.73 6.90 -2.57
C THR A 117 3.36 8.05 -1.64
N CYS A 118 2.12 8.53 -1.73
CA CYS A 118 1.62 9.63 -0.93
C CYS A 118 0.09 9.55 -0.78
N THR A 119 -0.45 10.32 0.17
CA THR A 119 -1.89 10.51 0.38
C THR A 119 -2.22 11.92 0.86
N ILE A 120 -3.44 12.38 0.58
CA ILE A 120 -3.96 13.66 1.06
C ILE A 120 -4.30 13.56 2.57
N ALA A 121 -4.56 12.36 3.09
CA ALA A 121 -4.81 12.16 4.52
C ALA A 121 -3.62 12.59 5.39
N SER A 122 -3.90 13.21 6.54
CA SER A 122 -2.90 13.49 7.56
C SER A 122 -2.54 12.25 8.35
N SER A 123 -1.28 12.15 8.78
CA SER A 123 -0.86 11.15 9.77
C SER A 123 -1.29 11.55 11.18
N ASP A 124 -1.63 10.56 11.98
CA ASP A 124 -1.73 10.67 13.43
C ASP A 124 -0.33 10.79 14.08
N PRO A 125 -0.26 11.15 15.38
CA PRO A 125 0.98 11.18 16.15
C PRO A 125 1.72 9.84 16.15
N THR A 126 3.05 9.92 16.21
CA THR A 126 3.96 8.78 16.16
C THR A 126 3.62 7.69 17.18
N GLU A 127 3.21 8.08 18.38
CA GLU A 127 2.86 7.19 19.48
C GLU A 127 1.66 6.31 19.11
N ASP A 128 0.63 6.89 18.49
CA ASP A 128 -0.55 6.17 18.02
C ASP A 128 -0.19 5.23 16.87
N VAL A 129 0.69 5.66 15.97
CA VAL A 129 1.16 4.85 14.83
C VAL A 129 1.89 3.60 15.30
N VAL A 130 2.87 3.78 16.19
CA VAL A 130 3.67 2.68 16.74
C VAL A 130 2.79 1.75 17.58
N HIS A 131 1.88 2.30 18.39
CA HIS A 131 0.90 1.52 19.15
C HIS A 131 0.07 0.61 18.24
N ARG A 132 -0.49 1.16 17.15
CA ARG A 132 -1.27 0.37 16.19
C ARG A 132 -0.45 -0.73 15.53
N ALA A 133 0.77 -0.41 15.08
CA ALA A 133 1.63 -1.39 14.43
C ALA A 133 1.99 -2.56 15.36
N LEU A 134 2.35 -2.26 16.62
CA LEU A 134 2.66 -3.27 17.64
C LEU A 134 1.43 -4.11 18.01
N PHE A 135 0.28 -3.47 18.23
CA PHE A 135 -0.96 -4.19 18.53
C PHE A 135 -1.31 -5.17 17.41
N LEU A 136 -1.22 -4.74 16.15
CA LEU A 136 -1.53 -5.58 15.00
C LEU A 136 -0.49 -6.66 14.72
N LEU A 137 0.75 -6.49 15.17
CA LEU A 137 1.76 -7.56 15.14
C LEU A 137 1.34 -8.74 16.03
N GLU A 138 0.74 -8.46 17.19
CA GLU A 138 0.28 -9.48 18.13
C GLU A 138 -1.08 -10.07 17.73
N ASN A 139 -1.96 -9.25 17.18
CA ASN A 139 -3.37 -9.60 16.99
C ASN A 139 -3.77 -9.88 15.53
N GLY A 140 -2.91 -9.52 14.57
CA GLY A 140 -3.17 -9.65 13.14
C GLY A 140 -4.04 -8.52 12.57
N PHE A 141 -4.11 -8.47 11.23
CA PHE A 141 -4.82 -7.45 10.46
C PHE A 141 -5.69 -8.08 9.36
N GLY A 142 -6.42 -9.15 9.73
CA GLY A 142 -7.22 -9.93 8.79
C GLY A 142 -6.40 -10.73 7.77
N GLY A 143 -7.08 -11.25 6.74
CA GLY A 143 -6.45 -12.02 5.65
C GLY A 143 -5.79 -11.11 4.60
N TYR A 144 -4.59 -11.46 4.15
CA TYR A 144 -3.87 -10.68 3.15
C TYR A 144 -4.48 -10.82 1.75
N ASN A 145 -4.88 -9.70 1.15
CA ASN A 145 -5.36 -9.61 -0.22
C ASN A 145 -4.66 -8.47 -0.97
N VAL A 146 -3.89 -8.80 -2.00
CA VAL A 146 -3.06 -7.88 -2.81
C VAL A 146 -3.84 -6.65 -3.32
N PHE A 147 -5.15 -6.76 -3.58
CA PHE A 147 -5.96 -5.67 -4.15
C PHE A 147 -6.87 -4.95 -3.14
N LYS A 148 -6.96 -5.44 -1.90
CA LYS A 148 -7.95 -4.95 -0.93
C LYS A 148 -7.44 -4.73 0.49
N ASN A 149 -6.64 -5.67 1.00
CA ASN A 149 -6.13 -5.67 2.36
C ASN A 149 -4.67 -6.11 2.27
N ASN A 150 -3.80 -5.21 1.84
CA ASN A 150 -2.40 -5.49 1.57
C ASN A 150 -1.49 -4.66 2.50
N CYS A 151 -0.18 -4.69 2.23
CA CYS A 151 0.80 -3.94 3.01
C CYS A 151 0.58 -2.41 3.00
N GLU A 152 0.08 -1.84 1.90
CA GLU A 152 -0.26 -0.42 1.78
C GLU A 152 -1.44 -0.09 2.70
N ASP A 153 -2.51 -0.88 2.67
CA ASP A 153 -3.71 -0.69 3.51
C ASP A 153 -3.35 -0.78 5.00
N PHE A 154 -2.52 -1.77 5.37
CA PHE A 154 -1.99 -1.93 6.74
C PHE A 154 -1.24 -0.69 7.20
N ALA A 155 -0.29 -0.19 6.39
CA ALA A 155 0.53 0.95 6.76
C ALA A 155 -0.29 2.25 6.79
N ILE A 156 -1.22 2.45 5.85
CA ILE A 156 -2.16 3.57 5.86
C ILE A 156 -3.02 3.53 7.13
N TYR A 157 -3.57 2.38 7.50
CA TYR A 157 -4.33 2.23 8.74
C TYR A 157 -3.46 2.57 9.96
N CYS A 158 -2.25 2.03 10.04
CA CYS A 158 -1.32 2.35 11.13
C CYS A 158 -1.04 3.85 11.21
N LYS A 159 -0.98 4.58 10.08
CA LYS A 159 -0.71 6.02 10.07
C LYS A 159 -1.93 6.90 10.36
N THR A 160 -3.13 6.47 10.02
CA THR A 160 -4.32 7.35 10.01
C THR A 160 -5.46 6.90 10.93
N GLY A 161 -5.45 5.62 11.30
CA GLY A 161 -6.58 4.93 11.92
C GLY A 161 -7.78 4.75 10.99
N LEU A 162 -7.66 5.05 9.70
CA LEU A 162 -8.76 4.98 8.73
C LEU A 162 -8.83 3.59 8.08
N LEU A 163 -10.03 3.02 8.05
CA LEU A 163 -10.36 1.81 7.30
C LEU A 163 -11.48 2.09 6.32
N VAL A 164 -11.38 1.46 5.15
CA VAL A 164 -12.46 1.41 4.17
C VAL A 164 -13.32 0.19 4.46
N LEU A 165 -14.53 0.38 4.99
CA LEU A 165 -15.41 -0.74 5.38
C LEU A 165 -16.28 -1.26 4.23
N THR A 166 -16.45 -0.49 3.16
CA THR A 166 -17.36 -0.82 2.05
C THR A 166 -16.69 -1.72 1.00
N ASN A 167 -17.43 -2.72 0.50
CA ASN A 167 -17.01 -3.63 -0.59
C ASN A 167 -17.31 -3.05 -2.00
N ILE A 168 -17.57 -1.74 -2.13
CA ILE A 168 -18.00 -1.12 -3.39
C ILE A 168 -16.80 -1.02 -4.35
N GLY A 169 -16.55 -2.08 -5.12
CA GLY A 169 -16.03 -2.19 -6.49
C GLY A 169 -14.75 -1.47 -6.96
N VAL A 170 -14.32 -0.39 -6.31
CA VAL A 170 -13.15 0.41 -6.69
C VAL A 170 -11.99 -0.04 -5.81
N GLY A 171 -10.88 -0.47 -6.43
CA GLY A 171 -9.72 -1.01 -5.71
C GLY A 171 -9.27 -0.11 -4.57
N ARG A 172 -8.98 -0.70 -3.40
CA ARG A 172 -8.65 0.05 -2.17
C ARG A 172 -7.21 0.57 -2.17
N SER A 173 -6.30 -0.10 -2.87
CA SER A 173 -4.89 0.28 -2.91
C SER A 173 -4.58 1.31 -3.99
N GLY A 174 -3.71 2.27 -3.67
CA GLY A 174 -3.21 3.25 -4.63
C GLY A 174 -2.55 2.56 -5.83
N GLN A 175 -1.90 1.42 -5.61
CA GLN A 175 -1.32 0.60 -6.68
C GLN A 175 -2.39 -0.08 -7.57
N ALA A 176 -3.52 -0.57 -7.03
CA ALA A 176 -4.58 -1.19 -7.84
C ALA A 176 -5.30 -0.18 -8.76
N SER A 177 -5.46 1.07 -8.30
CA SER A 177 -6.06 2.15 -9.11
C SER A 177 -5.26 2.44 -10.39
N SER A 178 -3.94 2.24 -10.38
CA SER A 178 -3.07 2.44 -11.54
C SER A 178 -3.26 1.37 -12.63
N TRP A 179 -3.69 0.16 -12.26
CA TRP A 179 -3.93 -0.94 -13.21
C TRP A 179 -5.32 -0.85 -13.86
N LEU A 180 -6.31 -0.33 -13.13
CA LEU A 180 -7.67 -0.14 -13.67
C LEU A 180 -7.72 0.87 -14.83
N ALA A 181 -6.78 1.81 -14.90
CA ALA A 181 -6.65 2.76 -16.01
C ALA A 181 -6.31 2.10 -17.35
N VAL A 182 -5.65 0.93 -17.34
CA VAL A 182 -5.35 0.17 -18.57
C VAL A 182 -6.59 -0.59 -19.06
N GLY A 183 -7.47 -1.02 -18.14
CA GLY A 183 -8.70 -1.76 -18.47
C GLY A 183 -9.90 -0.86 -18.86
N SER A 184 -10.00 0.34 -18.29
CA SER A 184 -11.14 1.24 -18.52
C SER A 184 -11.17 1.88 -19.92
N ALA A 185 -10.05 1.84 -20.66
CA ALA A 185 -10.00 2.29 -22.05
C ALA A 185 -10.88 1.44 -22.99
N LEU A 186 -11.30 0.25 -22.57
CA LEU A 186 -12.07 -0.69 -23.40
C LEU A 186 -13.59 -0.61 -23.19
N VAL A 187 -14.09 0.07 -22.14
CA VAL A 187 -15.52 -0.03 -21.74
C VAL A 187 -16.34 1.25 -21.97
N SER A 188 -15.73 2.42 -22.22
CA SER A 188 -16.51 3.64 -22.52
C SER A 188 -16.93 3.72 -23.99
N SER A 189 -17.84 2.85 -24.43
CA SER A 189 -18.45 2.89 -25.77
C SER A 189 -19.20 4.20 -26.03
N SER A 190 -19.76 4.83 -25.00
CA SER A 190 -20.57 6.06 -25.10
C SER A 190 -19.76 7.34 -25.35
N LEU A 191 -18.45 7.35 -25.06
CA LEU A 191 -17.60 8.55 -25.20
C LEU A 191 -16.77 8.56 -26.50
N ARG A 192 -17.01 7.61 -27.40
CA ARG A 192 -16.38 7.58 -28.73
C ARG A 192 -16.83 8.73 -29.64
N PHE A 193 -17.93 9.41 -29.33
CA PHE A 193 -18.50 10.43 -30.21
C PHE A 193 -17.97 11.86 -29.99
N MET A 194 -17.21 12.12 -28.91
CA MET A 194 -16.72 13.47 -28.59
C MET A 194 -15.21 13.70 -28.80
N THR A 195 -14.48 12.72 -29.33
CA THR A 195 -13.01 12.77 -29.41
C THR A 195 -12.49 12.38 -30.80
N THR A 196 -12.80 13.19 -31.81
CA THR A 196 -12.38 12.99 -33.22
C THR A 196 -10.93 13.42 -33.53
N GLY A 197 -10.10 13.73 -32.52
CA GLY A 197 -8.69 14.14 -32.69
C GLY A 197 -7.68 13.11 -32.20
N PHE A 198 -6.47 13.13 -32.76
CA PHE A 198 -5.36 12.18 -32.53
C PHE A 198 -4.89 12.06 -31.05
N GLY A 199 -5.36 12.92 -30.15
CA GLY A 199 -5.06 12.87 -28.70
C GLY A 199 -6.28 12.80 -27.77
N GLY A 200 -7.50 12.81 -28.31
CA GLY A 200 -8.73 12.89 -27.51
C GLY A 200 -8.94 11.71 -26.53
N PRO A 201 -8.77 10.45 -26.96
CA PRO A 201 -8.89 9.29 -26.07
C PRO A 201 -7.86 9.27 -24.93
N ALA A 202 -6.63 9.73 -25.18
CA ALA A 202 -5.57 9.79 -24.17
C ALA A 202 -5.85 10.84 -23.09
N LEU A 203 -6.36 12.02 -23.48
CA LEU A 203 -6.77 13.08 -22.55
C LEU A 203 -7.94 12.65 -21.65
N VAL A 204 -8.94 11.96 -22.23
CA VAL A 204 -10.07 11.40 -21.47
C VAL A 204 -9.59 10.35 -20.48
N GLY A 205 -8.72 9.43 -20.90
CA GLY A 205 -8.17 8.38 -20.03
C GLY A 205 -7.37 8.97 -18.86
N CYS A 206 -6.52 9.97 -19.13
CA CYS A 206 -5.77 10.68 -18.09
C CYS A 206 -6.71 11.41 -17.11
N GLY A 207 -7.72 12.12 -17.63
CA GLY A 207 -8.72 12.80 -16.80
C GLY A 207 -9.49 11.83 -15.90
N MET A 208 -9.96 10.71 -16.45
CA MET A 208 -10.63 9.65 -15.68
C MET A 208 -9.71 9.05 -14.61
N TYR A 209 -8.43 8.82 -14.94
CA TYR A 209 -7.45 8.33 -13.98
C TYR A 209 -7.24 9.32 -12.84
N CYS A 210 -7.03 10.61 -13.12
CA CYS A 210 -6.85 11.64 -12.11
C CYS A 210 -8.07 11.75 -11.18
N VAL A 211 -9.29 11.76 -11.74
CA VAL A 211 -10.52 11.79 -10.95
C VAL A 211 -10.62 10.52 -10.10
N SER A 212 -10.45 9.34 -10.70
CA SER A 212 -10.51 8.06 -9.98
C SER A 212 -9.49 8.00 -8.85
N ARG A 213 -8.26 8.46 -9.09
CA ARG A 213 -7.19 8.48 -8.09
C ARG A 213 -7.55 9.43 -6.95
N TYR A 214 -8.03 10.63 -7.26
CA TYR A 214 -8.43 11.62 -6.26
C TYR A 214 -9.56 11.13 -5.35
N VAL A 215 -10.66 10.63 -5.92
CA VAL A 215 -11.83 10.20 -5.14
C VAL A 215 -11.59 8.89 -4.37
N SER A 216 -10.57 8.11 -4.75
CA SER A 216 -10.21 6.86 -4.05
C SER A 216 -9.23 7.07 -2.90
N ASP A 217 -8.62 8.26 -2.79
CA ASP A 217 -7.68 8.57 -1.72
C ASP A 217 -8.38 8.47 -0.36
N ILE A 218 -7.67 7.89 0.62
CA ILE A 218 -8.21 7.64 1.97
C ILE A 218 -8.59 8.93 2.70
N GLY A 219 -7.98 10.06 2.36
CA GLY A 219 -8.30 11.38 2.90
C GLY A 219 -9.45 12.10 2.20
N VAL A 220 -9.95 11.58 1.08
CA VAL A 220 -11.03 12.19 0.29
C VAL A 220 -12.31 11.37 0.32
N ARG A 221 -12.17 10.03 0.28
CA ARG A 221 -13.31 9.13 0.18
C ARG A 221 -14.22 9.20 1.41
N SER A 222 -15.54 9.17 1.18
CA SER A 222 -16.54 9.33 2.23
C SER A 222 -16.83 8.06 3.04
N ASP A 223 -16.35 6.90 2.57
CA ASP A 223 -16.55 5.58 3.17
C ASP A 223 -15.33 5.09 3.96
N ALA A 224 -14.33 5.95 4.16
CA ALA A 224 -13.26 5.75 5.14
C ALA A 224 -13.74 6.17 6.52
N VAL A 225 -13.59 5.29 7.51
CA VAL A 225 -13.97 5.54 8.89
C VAL A 225 -12.80 5.35 9.83
N LYS A 226 -12.71 6.17 10.87
CA LYS A 226 -11.68 6.04 11.89
C LYS A 226 -12.07 4.94 12.87
N VAL A 227 -11.22 3.91 12.97
CA VAL A 227 -11.47 2.71 13.78
C VAL A 227 -10.35 2.54 14.80
N GLN A 228 -10.72 2.38 16.07
CA GLN A 228 -9.78 2.03 17.14
C GLN A 228 -9.21 0.64 16.91
N VAL A 229 -7.92 0.46 17.21
CA VAL A 229 -7.20 -0.76 16.84
C VAL A 229 -7.71 -2.00 17.56
N GLU A 230 -8.24 -1.82 18.76
CA GLU A 230 -8.81 -2.88 19.59
C GLU A 230 -10.08 -3.47 18.97
N LYS A 231 -10.77 -2.70 18.10
CA LYS A 231 -11.99 -3.16 17.42
C LYS A 231 -11.71 -3.87 16.10
N ILE A 232 -10.47 -3.80 15.60
CA ILE A 232 -10.13 -4.36 14.30
C ILE A 232 -10.24 -5.88 14.27
N THR A 233 -9.80 -6.54 15.33
CA THR A 233 -9.85 -8.00 15.40
C THR A 233 -11.26 -8.54 15.32
N ASP A 234 -12.24 -7.78 15.78
CA ASP A 234 -13.64 -8.20 15.75
C ASP A 234 -14.24 -7.98 14.36
N LEU A 235 -13.87 -6.89 13.68
CA LEU A 235 -14.26 -6.64 12.29
C LEU A 235 -13.76 -7.72 11.32
N PHE A 236 -12.56 -8.26 11.52
CA PHE A 236 -11.98 -9.29 10.66
C PHE A 236 -12.33 -10.73 11.08
N LYS A 237 -13.07 -10.94 12.16
CA LYS A 237 -13.61 -12.27 12.54
C LYS A 237 -14.97 -12.55 11.89
N GLU A 238 -15.67 -11.52 11.43
CA GLU A 238 -17.01 -11.61 10.85
C GLU A 238 -17.01 -11.86 9.31
N ASP A 239 -15.84 -11.82 8.67
CA ASP A 239 -15.60 -12.14 7.25
C ASP A 239 -15.05 -13.56 7.05
#